data_AF-A0A946EXU2-F1
#
_entry.id   AF-A0A946EXU2-F1
#
_cell.length_a   1.000
_cell.length_b   1.000
_cell.length_c   1.000
_cell.angle_alpha   90.00
_cell.angle_beta   90.00
_cell.angle_gamma   90.00
#
_symmetry.space_group_name_H-M   'P 1'
#
loop_
_entity.id
_entity.type
_entity.pdbx_description
1 polymer ?
#
loop_
_entity_poly.entity_id
_entity_poly.type
_entity_poly.pdbx_seq_one_letter_code
_entity_poly.pdbx_strand_id
1 'polypeptide(L)'
;MDSTFLGTYEVFAEADYWFVEDYPRPVFGNVSQTTFDTTVGGEPIVEESSFSVWMESYTVGLETVDQVPSWSIMPNPARDEVTILRGNFLSPVECVVYGLDGREMMRQMIRPGMQMSRLDVSQLAAGVFMVQLGKNQQVQRLVIQR
;
A
#
# COMPACT_ATOMS: atom_id res chain seq x y z
N MET A 1 57.05 -11.54 -22.40
CA MET A 1 56.14 -11.07 -21.34
C MET A 1 56.10 -9.56 -21.52
N ASP A 2 55.27 -9.08 -22.46
CA ASP A 2 55.24 -7.66 -22.82
C ASP A 2 54.30 -6.92 -21.87
N SER A 3 54.88 -6.03 -21.08
CA SER A 3 54.19 -5.17 -20.13
C SER A 3 53.87 -3.86 -20.85
N THR A 4 52.69 -3.77 -21.47
CA THR A 4 52.15 -2.47 -21.91
C THR A 4 51.79 -1.70 -20.65
N PHE A 5 52.52 -0.62 -20.35
CA PHE A 5 52.21 0.28 -19.26
C PHE A 5 50.86 0.93 -19.55
N LEU A 6 49.82 0.49 -18.82
CA LEU A 6 48.47 1.02 -18.92
C LEU A 6 48.49 2.47 -18.42
N GLY A 7 47.79 3.35 -19.14
CA GLY A 7 47.57 4.73 -18.73
C GLY A 7 46.94 4.85 -17.33
N THR A 8 46.87 6.08 -16.81
CA THR A 8 46.20 6.32 -15.53
C THR A 8 44.70 6.41 -15.77
N TYR A 9 43.94 5.53 -15.11
CA TYR A 9 42.48 5.56 -15.08
C TYR A 9 42.03 6.09 -13.72
N GLU A 10 41.39 7.25 -13.70
CA GLU A 10 40.86 7.88 -12.49
C GLU A 10 39.34 7.98 -12.54
N VAL A 11 38.69 7.67 -11.42
CA VAL A 11 37.25 7.78 -11.26
C VAL A 11 36.94 8.65 -10.05
N PHE A 12 36.16 9.69 -10.28
CA PHE A 12 35.60 10.55 -9.25
C PHE A 12 34.10 10.31 -9.19
N ALA A 13 33.57 10.14 -7.99
CA ALA A 13 32.13 10.03 -7.75
C ALA A 13 31.72 11.02 -6.67
N GLU A 14 30.71 11.83 -6.97
CA GLU A 14 30.08 12.77 -6.04
C GLU A 14 28.62 12.35 -5.86
N ALA A 15 28.12 12.47 -4.63
CA ALA A 15 26.76 12.05 -4.29
C ALA A 15 26.05 13.15 -3.50
N ASP A 16 24.98 13.67 -4.08
CA ASP A 16 24.11 14.68 -3.49
C ASP A 16 22.84 14.03 -2.94
N TYR A 17 22.48 14.38 -1.71
CA TYR A 17 21.27 13.89 -1.04
C TYR A 17 20.45 15.05 -0.49
N TRP A 18 19.16 15.01 -0.78
CA TRP A 18 18.19 15.97 -0.24
C TRP A 18 17.30 15.29 0.78
N PHE A 19 17.06 15.95 1.91
CA PHE A 19 16.27 15.42 3.03
C PHE A 19 14.97 16.21 3.20
N VAL A 20 13.93 15.58 3.75
CA VAL A 20 12.75 16.30 4.26
C VAL A 20 13.10 16.93 5.59
N GLU A 21 12.67 18.17 5.81
CA GLU A 21 12.89 18.89 7.08
C GLU A 21 12.12 18.25 8.25
N ASP A 22 10.93 17.71 7.98
CA ASP A 22 10.03 17.12 8.99
C ASP A 22 10.51 15.75 9.49
N TYR A 23 11.30 15.01 8.72
CA TYR A 23 11.87 13.73 9.14
C TYR A 23 13.17 13.41 8.39
N PRO A 24 14.21 12.92 9.08
CA PRO A 24 15.56 12.79 8.52
C PRO A 24 15.69 11.55 7.61
N ARG A 25 15.01 11.55 6.46
CA ARG A 25 15.19 10.55 5.39
C ARG A 25 15.51 11.23 4.06
N PRO A 26 16.37 10.64 3.24
CA PRO A 26 16.70 11.19 1.93
C PRO A 26 15.55 10.94 0.93
N VAL A 27 15.15 12.00 0.23
CA VAL A 27 14.02 12.06 -0.73
C VAL A 27 14.50 11.84 -2.15
N PHE A 28 15.69 12.34 -2.43
CA PHE A 28 16.31 12.33 -3.74
C PHE A 28 17.81 12.12 -3.55
N GLY A 29 18.40 11.30 -4.41
CA GLY A 29 19.82 11.07 -4.49
C GLY A 29 20.27 11.26 -5.93
N ASN A 30 21.32 12.05 -6.13
CA ASN A 30 22.04 12.12 -7.39
C ASN A 30 23.47 11.62 -7.17
N VAL A 31 23.96 10.82 -8.11
CA VAL A 31 25.36 10.42 -8.15
C VAL A 31 25.91 10.83 -9.51
N SER A 32 26.93 11.68 -9.51
CA SER A 32 27.71 12.02 -10.68
C SER A 32 29.04 11.26 -10.63
N GLN A 33 29.40 10.62 -11.74
CA GLN A 33 30.66 9.91 -11.90
C GLN A 33 31.41 10.51 -13.09
N THR A 34 32.61 11.01 -12.83
CA THR A 34 33.54 11.47 -13.86
C THR A 34 34.72 10.52 -13.95
N THR A 35 35.02 10.09 -15.15
CA THR A 35 36.10 9.15 -15.47
C THR A 35 37.13 9.83 -16.36
N PHE A 36 38.40 9.70 -16.02
CA PHE A 36 39.53 10.17 -16.80
C PHE A 36 40.37 8.98 -17.24
N ASP A 37 40.46 8.75 -18.54
CA ASP A 37 41.39 7.78 -19.13
C ASP A 37 42.52 8.53 -19.84
N THR A 38 43.71 8.51 -19.23
CA THR A 38 44.91 9.16 -19.79
C THR A 38 45.82 8.12 -20.41
N THR A 39 45.74 7.97 -21.73
CA THR A 39 46.71 7.16 -22.49
C THR A 39 48.10 7.81 -22.48
N VAL A 40 49.17 6.99 -22.53
CA VAL A 40 50.56 7.49 -22.39
C VAL A 40 50.89 8.52 -23.48
N GLY A 41 51.02 9.79 -23.06
CA GLY A 41 51.40 10.91 -23.94
C GLY A 41 50.26 11.58 -24.70
N GLY A 42 49.00 11.23 -24.41
CA GLY A 42 47.81 11.82 -25.03
C GLY A 42 47.02 12.77 -24.11
N GLU A 43 46.09 13.52 -24.69
CA GLU A 43 45.09 14.29 -23.93
C GLU A 43 44.11 13.33 -23.22
N PRO A 44 43.67 13.64 -21.99
CA PRO A 44 42.76 12.78 -21.25
C PRO A 44 41.38 12.70 -21.92
N ILE A 45 40.84 11.50 -22.05
CA ILE A 45 39.45 11.29 -22.43
C ILE A 45 38.62 11.41 -21.14
N VAL A 46 37.68 12.35 -21.12
CA VAL A 46 36.79 12.61 -19.98
C VAL A 46 35.39 12.11 -20.30
N GLU A 47 34.86 11.22 -19.45
CA GLU A 47 33.49 10.74 -19.54
C GLU A 47 32.74 11.09 -18.25
N GLU A 48 31.58 11.71 -18.38
CA GLU A 48 30.72 12.09 -17.27
C GLU A 48 29.37 11.37 -17.37
N SER A 49 28.95 10.76 -16.27
CA SER A 49 27.67 10.07 -16.16
C SER A 49 26.96 10.50 -14.89
N SER A 50 25.63 10.64 -14.95
CA SER A 50 24.82 11.04 -13.79
C SER A 50 23.62 10.11 -13.64
N PHE A 51 23.40 9.66 -12.41
CA PHE A 51 22.31 8.77 -12.02
C PHE A 51 21.48 9.45 -10.94
N SER A 52 20.16 9.49 -11.14
CA SER A 52 19.23 10.17 -10.25
C SER A 52 18.14 9.20 -9.79
N VAL A 53 17.86 9.16 -8.49
CA VAL A 53 16.80 8.34 -7.91
C VAL A 53 15.94 9.16 -6.94
N TRP A 54 14.63 9.12 -7.17
CA TRP A 54 13.63 9.56 -6.19
C TRP A 54 13.36 8.41 -5.22
N MET A 55 13.67 8.61 -3.94
CA MET A 55 13.51 7.62 -2.88
C MET A 55 12.21 7.79 -2.09
N GLU A 56 11.53 8.93 -2.27
CA GLU A 56 10.20 9.17 -1.70
C GLU A 56 9.14 9.23 -2.79
N SER A 57 8.08 8.43 -2.63
CA SER A 57 6.82 8.61 -3.35
C SER A 57 5.76 9.03 -2.33
N TYR A 58 5.32 10.29 -2.38
CA TYR A 58 4.20 10.73 -1.59
C TYR A 58 2.91 10.56 -2.39
N THR A 59 1.95 9.82 -1.86
CA THR A 59 0.56 9.88 -2.34
C THR A 59 -0.09 11.11 -1.72
N VAL A 60 -0.25 12.18 -2.49
CA VAL A 60 -1.09 13.32 -2.09
C VAL A 60 -2.53 12.83 -2.03
N GLY A 61 -3.17 12.86 -0.86
CA GLY A 61 -4.62 12.62 -0.72
C GLY A 61 -5.06 11.40 0.08
N LEU A 62 -4.20 10.80 0.90
CA LEU A 62 -4.68 9.93 1.99
C LEU A 62 -4.97 10.81 3.20
N GLU A 63 -6.24 11.18 3.38
CA GLU A 63 -6.74 11.56 4.70
C GLU A 63 -6.28 10.50 5.70
N THR A 64 -5.70 10.93 6.83
CA THR A 64 -5.41 10.01 7.94
C THR A 64 -6.70 9.30 8.30
N VAL A 65 -6.78 8.00 8.00
CA VAL A 65 -7.90 7.18 8.43
C VAL A 65 -7.73 6.99 9.93
N ASP A 66 -8.28 7.93 10.72
CA ASP A 66 -8.17 7.95 12.18
C ASP A 66 -8.67 6.65 12.83
N GLN A 67 -9.47 5.86 12.10
CA GLN A 67 -9.90 4.53 12.51
C GLN A 67 -9.92 3.55 11.34
N VAL A 68 -8.82 2.81 11.17
CA VAL A 68 -8.86 1.60 10.34
C VAL A 68 -9.93 0.67 10.90
N PRO A 69 -10.92 0.26 10.10
CA PRO A 69 -11.96 -0.61 10.63
C PRO A 69 -11.36 -1.93 11.11
N SER A 70 -11.74 -2.36 12.31
CA SER A 70 -11.24 -3.57 12.97
C SER A 70 -11.64 -4.88 12.26
N TRP A 71 -12.36 -4.78 11.15
CA TRP A 71 -12.89 -5.86 10.32
C TRP A 71 -13.06 -5.36 8.88
N SER A 72 -13.33 -6.25 7.92
CA SER A 72 -13.62 -5.90 6.52
C SER A 72 -14.63 -6.86 5.92
N ILE A 73 -15.26 -6.44 4.82
CA ILE A 73 -16.22 -7.25 4.05
C ILE A 73 -15.81 -7.32 2.58
N MET A 74 -15.72 -8.52 2.02
CA MET A 74 -15.33 -8.75 0.63
C MET A 74 -16.02 -9.97 0.02
N PRO A 75 -16.35 -9.98 -1.29
CA PRO A 75 -16.20 -8.85 -2.21
C PRO A 75 -17.22 -7.74 -1.91
N ASN A 76 -16.87 -6.51 -2.29
CA ASN A 76 -17.77 -5.36 -2.21
C ASN A 76 -17.45 -4.41 -3.38
N PRO A 77 -18.28 -4.35 -4.44
CA PRO A 77 -19.63 -4.90 -4.54
C PRO A 77 -19.72 -6.44 -4.53
N ALA A 78 -20.82 -6.97 -4.00
CA ALA A 78 -21.13 -8.39 -3.88
C ALA A 78 -22.25 -8.80 -4.84
N ARG A 79 -22.33 -10.10 -5.15
CA ARG A 79 -23.46 -10.70 -5.89
C ARG A 79 -24.33 -11.52 -4.94
N ASP A 80 -23.86 -12.72 -4.61
CA ASP A 80 -24.62 -13.69 -3.81
C ASP A 80 -24.02 -13.93 -2.42
N GLU A 81 -22.72 -13.65 -2.25
CA GLU A 81 -22.01 -13.94 -1.01
C GLU A 81 -21.00 -12.85 -0.66
N VAL A 82 -20.77 -12.71 0.65
CA VAL A 82 -19.68 -11.91 1.20
C VAL A 82 -18.99 -12.64 2.34
N THR A 83 -17.70 -12.38 2.48
CA THR A 83 -16.86 -12.84 3.56
C THR A 83 -16.57 -11.66 4.48
N ILE A 84 -16.89 -11.85 5.75
CA ILE A 84 -16.51 -10.96 6.83
C ILE A 84 -15.18 -11.44 7.37
N LEU A 85 -14.18 -10.59 7.28
CA LEU A 85 -12.84 -10.83 7.81
C LEU A 85 -12.65 -10.00 9.07
N ARG A 86 -12.25 -10.65 10.14
CA ARG A 86 -11.92 -9.99 11.39
C ARG A 86 -10.82 -10.72 12.13
N GLY A 87 -10.00 -9.98 12.88
CA GLY A 87 -9.17 -10.57 13.93
C GLY A 87 -10.00 -11.45 14.87
N ASN A 88 -9.35 -12.45 15.47
CA ASN A 88 -9.98 -13.55 16.22
C ASN A 88 -11.13 -13.08 17.15
N PHE A 89 -12.37 -13.47 16.86
CA PHE A 89 -13.51 -13.14 17.74
C PHE A 89 -13.38 -13.91 19.06
N LEU A 90 -13.17 -13.19 20.16
CA LEU A 90 -13.09 -13.76 21.51
C LEU A 90 -14.48 -14.10 22.10
N SER A 91 -15.55 -13.52 21.54
CA SER A 91 -16.94 -13.73 21.96
C SER A 91 -17.86 -13.80 20.73
N PRO A 92 -19.08 -14.37 20.85
CA PRO A 92 -20.03 -14.39 19.75
C PRO A 92 -20.40 -12.95 19.35
N VAL A 93 -20.43 -12.68 18.05
CA VAL A 93 -20.77 -11.35 17.53
C VAL A 93 -21.92 -11.45 16.53
N GLU A 94 -22.91 -10.59 16.71
CA GLU A 94 -24.02 -10.47 15.76
C GLU A 94 -23.60 -9.61 14.57
N CYS A 95 -23.79 -10.14 13.37
CA CYS A 95 -23.74 -9.40 12.12
C CYS A 95 -25.17 -9.06 11.72
N VAL A 96 -25.46 -7.78 11.53
CA VAL A 96 -26.79 -7.29 11.13
C VAL A 96 -26.63 -6.45 9.86
N VAL A 97 -27.47 -6.72 8.86
CA VAL A 97 -27.52 -5.97 7.60
C VAL A 97 -28.77 -5.10 7.62
N TYR A 98 -28.59 -3.80 7.46
CA TYR A 98 -29.65 -2.81 7.39
C TYR A 98 -29.82 -2.25 5.98
N GLY A 99 -31.06 -1.96 5.60
CA GLY A 99 -31.36 -1.11 4.45
C GLY A 99 -31.01 0.35 4.72
N LEU A 100 -31.05 1.19 3.68
CA LEU A 100 -30.84 2.65 3.82
C LEU A 100 -31.94 3.33 4.66
N ASP A 101 -33.09 2.69 4.78
CA ASP A 101 -34.22 3.08 5.62
C ASP A 101 -34.03 2.67 7.10
N GLY A 102 -32.89 2.03 7.43
CA GLY A 102 -32.58 1.54 8.78
C GLY A 102 -33.31 0.26 9.16
N ARG A 103 -34.09 -0.34 8.26
CA ARG A 103 -34.76 -1.62 8.53
C ARG A 103 -33.75 -2.77 8.50
N GLU A 104 -33.86 -3.68 9.46
CA GLU A 104 -33.08 -4.91 9.48
C GLU A 104 -33.54 -5.83 8.35
N MET A 105 -32.63 -6.14 7.44
CA MET A 105 -32.86 -7.06 6.32
C MET A 105 -32.41 -8.47 6.66
N MET A 106 -31.34 -8.60 7.43
CA MET A 106 -30.73 -9.89 7.76
C MET A 106 -29.94 -9.81 9.07
N ARG A 107 -29.90 -10.91 9.82
CA ARG A 107 -29.07 -11.09 11.01
C ARG A 107 -28.45 -12.48 11.05
N GLN A 108 -27.17 -12.55 11.36
CA GLN A 108 -26.43 -13.79 11.54
C GLN A 108 -25.51 -13.71 12.76
N MET A 109 -25.46 -14.78 13.54
CA MET A 109 -24.53 -14.88 14.67
C MET A 109 -23.22 -15.54 14.23
N ILE A 110 -22.10 -14.84 14.41
CA ILE A 110 -20.75 -15.35 14.17
C ILE A 110 -20.23 -15.96 15.47
N ARG A 111 -19.77 -17.21 15.38
CA ARG A 111 -19.27 -17.97 16.53
C ARG A 111 -17.82 -17.55 16.88
N PRO A 112 -17.42 -17.64 18.16
CA PRO A 112 -16.03 -17.40 18.58
C PRO A 112 -15.03 -18.31 17.83
N GLY A 113 -13.80 -17.83 17.68
CA GLY A 113 -12.70 -18.60 17.10
C GLY A 113 -12.68 -18.70 15.56
N MET A 114 -13.66 -18.10 14.87
CA MET A 114 -13.67 -18.02 13.40
C MET A 114 -13.00 -16.72 12.94
N GLN A 115 -11.90 -16.78 12.19
CA GLN A 115 -11.27 -15.55 11.63
C GLN A 115 -12.02 -15.02 10.39
N MET A 116 -12.74 -15.90 9.71
CA MET A 116 -13.52 -15.60 8.53
C MET A 116 -14.92 -16.18 8.67
N SER A 117 -15.94 -15.41 8.29
CA SER A 117 -17.32 -15.86 8.28
C SER A 117 -17.97 -15.50 6.96
N ARG A 118 -18.66 -16.48 6.36
CA ARG A 118 -19.40 -16.30 5.11
C ARG A 118 -20.84 -15.94 5.41
N LEU A 119 -21.32 -14.89 4.76
CA LEU A 119 -22.67 -14.37 4.81
C LEU A 119 -23.31 -14.52 3.42
N ASP A 120 -24.45 -15.21 3.35
CA ASP A 120 -25.24 -15.33 2.14
C ASP A 120 -26.13 -14.09 1.97
N VAL A 121 -25.92 -13.36 0.88
CA VAL A 121 -26.66 -12.12 0.55
C VAL A 121 -27.52 -12.29 -0.70
N SER A 122 -27.66 -13.50 -1.23
CA SER A 122 -28.41 -13.80 -2.46
C SER A 122 -29.87 -13.34 -2.43
N GLN A 123 -30.48 -13.35 -1.24
CA GLN A 123 -31.87 -12.93 -1.03
C GLN A 123 -32.04 -11.40 -1.00
N LEU A 124 -30.96 -10.64 -0.87
CA LEU A 124 -31.01 -9.18 -0.85
C LEU A 124 -31.09 -8.63 -2.28
N ALA A 125 -31.92 -7.61 -2.47
CA ALA A 125 -32.04 -6.91 -3.74
C ALA A 125 -30.74 -6.14 -4.08
N ALA A 126 -30.54 -5.83 -5.36
CA ALA A 126 -29.45 -4.95 -5.77
C ALA A 126 -29.63 -3.56 -5.13
N GLY A 127 -28.55 -3.00 -4.57
CA GLY A 127 -28.63 -1.76 -3.81
C GLY A 127 -27.49 -1.58 -2.81
N VAL A 128 -27.64 -0.58 -1.95
CA VAL A 128 -26.66 -0.25 -0.90
C VAL A 128 -27.25 -0.62 0.45
N PHE A 129 -26.45 -1.27 1.27
CA PHE A 129 -26.79 -1.74 2.61
C PHE A 129 -25.71 -1.30 3.61
N MET A 130 -26.07 -1.26 4.88
CA MET A 130 -25.16 -1.00 5.99
C MET A 130 -25.01 -2.26 6.82
N VAL A 131 -23.78 -2.74 6.97
CA VAL A 131 -23.46 -3.94 7.75
C VAL A 131 -22.86 -3.50 9.08
N GLN A 132 -23.53 -3.86 10.16
CA GLN A 132 -23.07 -3.66 11.52
C GLN A 132 -22.61 -4.99 12.11
N LEU A 133 -21.45 -4.96 12.75
CA LEU A 133 -20.89 -6.12 13.41
C LEU A 133 -20.75 -5.83 14.90
N GLY A 134 -21.60 -6.41 15.76
CA GLY A 134 -21.58 -6.20 17.21
C GLY A 134 -22.24 -4.91 17.70
N LYS A 135 -22.51 -4.83 19.02
CA LYS A 135 -23.29 -3.74 19.63
C LYS A 135 -22.58 -2.37 19.70
N ASN A 136 -21.24 -2.35 19.69
CA ASN A 136 -20.43 -1.13 19.93
C ASN A 136 -19.52 -0.76 18.75
N GLN A 137 -19.85 -1.14 17.51
CA GLN A 137 -18.83 -1.26 16.46
C GLN A 137 -19.20 -0.65 15.11
N GLN A 138 -18.11 -0.29 14.42
CA GLN A 138 -18.00 0.31 13.10
C GLN A 138 -18.93 -0.34 12.10
N VAL A 139 -19.68 0.48 11.38
CA VAL A 139 -20.60 0.08 10.30
C VAL A 139 -19.84 0.17 8.97
N GLN A 140 -20.00 -0.82 8.10
CA GLN A 140 -19.46 -0.78 6.74
C GLN A 140 -20.56 -0.79 5.69
N ARG A 141 -20.34 -0.02 4.63
CA ARG A 141 -21.23 -0.01 3.47
C ARG A 141 -21.01 -1.27 2.64
N LEU A 142 -22.08 -2.00 2.34
CA LEU A 142 -22.10 -3.11 1.39
C LEU A 142 -22.91 -2.72 0.15
N VAL A 143 -22.37 -2.97 -1.03
CA VAL A 143 -23.07 -2.75 -2.31
C VAL A 143 -23.36 -4.12 -2.94
N ILE A 144 -24.60 -4.34 -3.36
CA ILE A 144 -25.00 -5.56 -4.08
C ILE A 144 -25.29 -5.20 -5.54
N GLN A 145 -24.64 -5.89 -6.46
CA GLN A 145 -24.81 -5.76 -7.91
C GLN A 145 -25.28 -7.09 -8.48
N ARG A 146 -26.37 -7.08 -9.25
CA ARG A 146 -26.90 -8.27 -9.95
C ARG A 146 -26.61 -8.17 -11.45
#